data_AF-A0A4W6C9Z2-F1
#
_entry.id   AF-A0A4W6C9Z2-F1
#
_cell.length_a   1.000
_cell.length_b   1.000
_cell.length_c   1.000
_cell.angle_alpha   90.00
_cell.angle_beta   90.00
_cell.angle_gamma   90.00
#
_symmetry.space_group_name_H-M   'P 1'
#
loop_
_entity.id
_entity.type
_entity.pdbx_description
1 polymer ?
#
loop_
_entity_poly.entity_id
_entity_poly.type
_entity_poly.pdbx_seq_one_letter_code
_entity_poly.pdbx_strand_id
1 'polypeptide(L)'
;MPFIEHVSDADVERLALQRVVPALLTYGFSYVDGLLGELAGDAVLEQVKEMHRSGALQDGRLAGSVPGIHRRSIRGDKIAWVSGSERGCEAISFLLNLIDKLVSVCAGRLGNKAIRERSKAMVACYPGNGAGYVKHVDNPNGDGRCITCIYYLNKNWNAKEHGGVLRIFPEGKSYVADIKPLFDRLLFFWSDRRNPHEVQPSYSTRYAITVWYFDAEERAEAKRRFRDLTASTGQQGSSSS
;
A
#
# COMPACT_ATOMS: atom_id res chain seq x y z
N MET A 1 -10.45 10.51 27.49
CA MET A 1 -9.48 10.40 26.38
C MET A 1 -8.48 9.33 26.77
N PRO A 2 -8.60 8.07 26.32
CA PRO A 2 -7.57 7.10 26.63
C PRO A 2 -6.33 7.47 25.82
N PHE A 3 -5.20 7.57 26.52
CA PHE A 3 -3.89 7.84 25.97
C PHE A 3 -3.55 6.74 24.96
N ILE A 4 -3.37 7.10 23.70
CA ILE A 4 -2.69 6.25 22.73
C ILE A 4 -1.25 6.13 23.25
N GLU A 5 -0.80 4.92 23.58
CA GLU A 5 0.61 4.70 23.92
C GLU A 5 1.46 5.24 22.77
N HIS A 6 2.23 6.28 23.06
CA HIS A 6 3.04 6.94 22.05
C HIS A 6 4.24 6.04 21.77
N VAL A 7 4.31 5.47 20.56
CA VAL A 7 5.56 4.84 20.09
C VAL A 7 6.64 5.93 20.11
N SER A 8 7.66 5.77 20.96
CA SER A 8 8.69 6.79 21.11
C SER A 8 9.53 6.88 19.82
N ASP A 9 10.13 8.04 19.55
CA ASP A 9 11.00 8.19 18.37
C ASP A 9 12.20 7.22 18.42
N ALA A 10 12.67 6.85 19.62
CA ALA A 10 13.70 5.82 19.80
C ALA A 10 13.21 4.41 19.44
N ASP A 11 11.95 4.08 19.71
CA ASP A 11 11.36 2.80 19.31
C ASP A 11 11.16 2.74 17.80
N VAL A 12 10.72 3.85 17.18
CA VAL A 12 10.63 4.01 15.72
C VAL A 12 11.99 3.78 15.07
N GLU A 13 13.02 4.44 15.58
CA GLU A 13 14.39 4.31 15.05
C GLU A 13 14.90 2.88 15.20
N ARG A 14 14.74 2.28 16.39
CA ARG A 14 15.13 0.88 16.64
C ARG A 14 14.43 -0.08 15.69
N LEU A 15 13.11 0.07 15.52
CA LEU A 15 12.31 -0.76 14.62
C LEU A 15 12.79 -0.64 13.16
N ALA A 16 13.00 0.59 12.69
CA ALA A 16 13.47 0.86 11.34
C ALA A 16 14.86 0.26 11.08
N LEU A 17 15.83 0.58 11.94
CA LEU A 17 17.24 0.23 11.73
C LEU A 17 17.56 -1.24 12.00
N GLN A 18 16.91 -1.86 12.98
CA GLN A 18 17.23 -3.23 13.39
C GLN A 18 16.34 -4.29 12.73
N ARG A 19 15.15 -3.92 12.24
CA ARG A 19 14.22 -4.87 11.62
C ARG A 19 13.92 -4.54 10.16
N VAL A 20 13.38 -3.36 9.88
CA VAL A 20 12.83 -3.05 8.55
C VAL A 20 13.93 -2.95 7.50
N VAL A 21 14.98 -2.16 7.75
CA VAL A 21 16.08 -1.95 6.80
C VAL A 21 16.81 -3.26 6.47
N PRO A 22 17.29 -4.06 7.44
CA PRO A 22 17.97 -5.31 7.15
C PRO A 22 17.09 -6.30 6.38
N ALA A 23 15.80 -6.39 6.74
CA ALA A 23 14.87 -7.31 6.07
C ALA A 23 14.55 -6.87 4.62
N LEU A 24 14.36 -5.57 4.38
CA LEU A 24 14.18 -5.04 3.02
C LEU A 24 15.40 -5.30 2.13
N LEU A 25 16.62 -5.13 2.67
CA LEU A 25 17.86 -5.38 1.93
C LEU A 25 18.09 -6.88 1.66
N THR A 26 17.72 -7.75 2.60
CA THR A 26 18.00 -9.20 2.52
C THR A 26 16.92 -9.97 1.75
N TYR A 27 15.65 -9.70 2.08
CA TYR A 27 14.48 -10.47 1.63
C TYR A 27 13.58 -9.73 0.66
N GLY A 28 13.71 -8.40 0.56
CA GLY A 28 12.89 -7.57 -0.31
C GLY A 28 11.56 -7.11 0.29
N PHE A 29 11.22 -7.60 1.49
CA PHE A 29 10.02 -7.23 2.26
C PHE A 29 10.28 -7.36 3.77
N SER A 30 9.44 -6.73 4.58
CA SER A 30 9.43 -6.80 6.05
C SER A 30 8.03 -6.56 6.57
N TYR A 31 7.63 -7.20 7.66
CA TYR A 31 6.41 -6.82 8.37
C TYR A 31 6.63 -6.65 9.88
N VAL A 32 5.76 -5.86 10.49
CA VAL A 32 5.71 -5.56 11.92
C VAL A 32 4.29 -5.82 12.39
N ASP A 33 4.14 -6.66 13.39
CA ASP A 33 2.87 -6.89 14.08
C ASP A 33 2.78 -5.99 15.31
N GLY A 34 1.58 -5.54 15.66
CA GLY A 34 1.34 -4.74 16.85
C GLY A 34 1.88 -3.31 16.74
N LEU A 35 1.77 -2.68 15.56
CA LEU A 35 2.37 -1.35 15.33
C LEU A 35 1.74 -0.26 16.21
N LEU A 36 0.40 -0.19 16.23
CA LEU A 36 -0.35 0.84 16.92
C LEU A 36 -0.86 0.39 18.29
N GLY A 37 -0.97 -0.92 18.51
CA GLY A 37 -1.70 -1.50 19.61
C GLY A 37 -3.21 -1.52 19.37
N GLU A 38 -3.94 -2.22 20.24
CA GLU A 38 -5.36 -2.51 20.02
C GLU A 38 -6.22 -1.25 19.96
N LEU A 39 -6.04 -0.31 20.90
CA LEU A 39 -6.86 0.90 21.00
C LEU A 39 -6.76 1.77 19.73
N ALA A 40 -5.54 2.09 19.28
CA ALA A 40 -5.33 2.93 18.12
C ALA A 40 -5.63 2.17 16.81
N GLY A 41 -5.30 0.88 16.73
CA GLY A 41 -5.68 0.03 15.61
C GLY A 41 -7.20 -0.08 15.43
N ASP A 42 -7.97 -0.14 16.52
CA ASP A 42 -9.43 -0.13 16.51
C ASP A 42 -9.99 1.19 16.01
N ALA A 43 -9.43 2.31 16.45
CA ALA A 43 -9.84 3.62 15.96
C ALA A 43 -9.66 3.73 14.43
N VAL A 44 -8.56 3.22 13.88
CA VAL A 44 -8.36 3.16 12.42
C VAL A 44 -9.38 2.23 11.75
N LEU A 45 -9.62 1.04 12.31
CA LEU A 45 -10.59 0.08 11.78
C LEU A 45 -12.01 0.67 11.74
N GLU A 46 -12.45 1.36 12.79
CA GLU A 46 -13.77 1.98 12.83
C GLU A 46 -13.93 3.11 11.81
N GLN A 47 -12.89 3.93 11.59
CA GLN A 47 -12.90 4.94 10.51
C GLN A 47 -13.02 4.28 9.12
N VAL A 48 -12.30 3.18 8.87
CA VAL A 48 -12.40 2.44 7.60
C VAL A 48 -13.77 1.77 7.42
N LYS A 49 -14.33 1.17 8.48
CA LYS A 49 -15.70 0.63 8.44
C LYS A 49 -16.73 1.70 8.17
N GLU A 50 -16.57 2.91 8.73
CA GLU A 50 -17.48 4.02 8.49
C GLU A 50 -17.44 4.48 7.03
N MET A 51 -16.25 4.60 6.43
CA MET A 51 -16.12 4.85 4.99
C MET A 51 -16.84 3.78 4.16
N HIS A 52 -16.77 2.52 4.59
CA HIS A 52 -17.44 1.43 3.90
C HIS A 52 -18.97 1.50 4.04
N ARG A 53 -19.49 1.70 5.25
CA ARG A 53 -20.93 1.79 5.52
C ARG A 53 -21.58 2.99 4.84
N SER A 54 -20.88 4.12 4.76
CA SER A 54 -21.35 5.34 4.10
C SER A 54 -21.29 5.29 2.56
N GLY A 55 -20.75 4.21 1.97
CA GLY A 55 -20.65 4.05 0.52
C GLY A 55 -19.52 4.87 -0.12
N ALA A 56 -18.55 5.35 0.66
CA ALA A 56 -17.44 6.15 0.15
C ALA A 56 -16.47 5.34 -0.74
N LEU A 57 -16.38 4.02 -0.56
CA LEU A 57 -15.50 3.18 -1.38
C LEU A 57 -16.13 2.84 -2.75
N GLN A 58 -15.35 3.05 -3.79
CA GLN A 58 -15.72 2.83 -5.19
C GLN A 58 -14.92 1.68 -5.79
N ASP A 59 -15.42 1.01 -6.83
CA ASP A 59 -14.70 -0.12 -7.44
C ASP A 59 -13.28 0.27 -7.89
N GLY A 60 -12.29 -0.57 -7.53
CA GLY A 60 -10.86 -0.36 -7.82
C GLY A 60 -10.58 -0.20 -9.31
N ARG A 61 -9.73 0.78 -9.66
CA ARG A 61 -9.32 1.06 -11.05
C ARG A 61 -7.85 0.72 -11.28
N LEU A 62 -7.51 0.37 -12.52
CA LEU A 62 -6.13 0.19 -13.00
C LEU A 62 -5.64 1.48 -13.65
N ALA A 63 -4.33 1.74 -13.54
CA ALA A 63 -3.69 2.75 -14.38
C ALA A 63 -3.63 2.22 -15.83
N GLY A 64 -4.22 2.96 -16.79
CA GLY A 64 -4.16 2.64 -18.22
C GLY A 64 -5.10 1.51 -18.70
N SER A 65 -6.35 1.47 -18.22
CA SER A 65 -7.31 0.41 -18.58
C SER A 65 -7.44 0.18 -20.09
N VAL A 66 -7.14 -1.03 -20.55
CA VAL A 66 -7.39 -1.51 -21.92
C VAL A 66 -8.90 -1.77 -22.09
N PRO A 67 -9.55 -1.27 -23.15
CA PRO A 67 -10.95 -1.58 -23.43
C PRO A 67 -11.19 -3.09 -23.58
N GLY A 68 -12.24 -3.62 -22.93
CA GLY A 68 -12.70 -5.01 -23.14
C GLY A 68 -12.35 -6.04 -22.06
N ILE A 69 -11.45 -5.75 -21.11
CA ILE A 69 -11.20 -6.66 -19.98
C ILE A 69 -12.17 -6.36 -18.83
N HIS A 70 -12.93 -7.37 -18.40
CA HIS A 70 -13.84 -7.24 -17.26
C HIS A 70 -13.05 -6.89 -15.98
N ARG A 71 -13.24 -5.68 -15.47
CA ARG A 71 -12.49 -5.11 -14.32
C ARG A 71 -12.40 -6.04 -13.11
N ARG A 72 -13.48 -6.77 -12.80
CA ARG A 72 -13.56 -7.72 -11.67
C ARG A 72 -12.68 -8.95 -11.83
N SER A 73 -12.23 -9.30 -13.04
CA SER A 73 -11.31 -10.42 -13.25
C SER A 73 -9.87 -10.09 -12.85
N ILE A 74 -9.53 -8.79 -12.75
CA ILE A 74 -8.19 -8.33 -12.35
C ILE A 74 -8.14 -8.01 -10.86
N ARG A 75 -9.08 -7.19 -10.37
CA ARG A 75 -9.21 -6.85 -8.95
C ARG A 75 -10.67 -6.73 -8.53
N GLY A 76 -11.01 -7.31 -7.38
CA GLY A 76 -12.38 -7.37 -6.84
C GLY A 76 -12.65 -6.43 -5.67
N ASP A 77 -11.78 -5.45 -5.41
CA ASP A 77 -11.87 -4.56 -4.26
C ASP A 77 -12.57 -3.23 -4.56
N LYS A 78 -13.06 -2.62 -3.48
CA LYS A 78 -13.54 -1.24 -3.43
C LYS A 78 -12.48 -0.39 -2.73
N ILE A 79 -12.21 0.80 -3.23
CA ILE A 79 -11.18 1.71 -2.72
C ILE A 79 -11.70 3.13 -2.47
N ALA A 80 -11.07 3.83 -1.53
CA ALA A 80 -11.15 5.27 -1.36
C ALA A 80 -9.75 5.85 -1.19
N TRP A 81 -9.52 7.07 -1.69
CA TRP A 81 -8.26 7.79 -1.52
C TRP A 81 -8.42 8.89 -0.49
N VAL A 82 -7.66 8.85 0.60
CA VAL A 82 -7.72 9.83 1.70
C VAL A 82 -6.35 10.45 1.94
N SER A 83 -6.30 11.76 2.18
CA SER A 83 -5.06 12.44 2.59
C SER A 83 -4.77 12.28 4.08
N GLY A 84 -5.79 11.97 4.91
CA GLY A 84 -5.69 11.95 6.37
C GLY A 84 -5.98 13.32 7.00
N SER A 85 -6.48 14.28 6.22
CA SER A 85 -6.87 15.62 6.67
C SER A 85 -8.39 15.82 6.65
N GLU A 86 -9.11 14.86 6.07
CA GLU A 86 -10.56 14.84 6.03
C GLU A 86 -11.13 14.61 7.43
N ARG A 87 -12.30 15.20 7.71
CA ARG A 87 -13.03 14.98 8.96
C ARG A 87 -13.35 13.49 9.11
N GLY A 88 -13.09 12.91 10.29
CA GLY A 88 -13.29 11.48 10.53
C GLY A 88 -12.14 10.59 10.05
N CYS A 89 -11.01 11.17 9.64
CA CYS A 89 -9.79 10.44 9.28
C CYS A 89 -8.64 10.64 10.27
N GLU A 90 -8.92 11.10 11.50
CA GLU A 90 -7.90 11.47 12.50
C GLU A 90 -7.00 10.28 12.89
N ALA A 91 -7.56 9.08 13.10
CA ALA A 91 -6.78 7.88 13.40
C ALA A 91 -5.96 7.41 12.19
N ILE A 92 -6.52 7.51 10.98
CA ILE A 92 -5.77 7.26 9.74
C ILE A 92 -4.61 8.26 9.61
N SER A 93 -4.83 9.54 9.93
CA SER A 93 -3.78 10.56 9.94
C SER A 93 -2.64 10.21 10.90
N PHE A 94 -2.99 9.77 12.11
CA PHE A 94 -2.01 9.30 13.09
C PHE A 94 -1.18 8.12 12.57
N LEU A 95 -1.83 7.10 12.00
CA LEU A 95 -1.15 5.97 11.34
C LEU A 95 -0.19 6.46 10.25
N LEU A 96 -0.65 7.35 9.36
CA LEU A 96 0.16 7.85 8.26
C LEU A 96 1.40 8.60 8.74
N ASN A 97 1.27 9.42 9.76
CA ASN A 97 2.40 10.14 10.37
C ASN A 97 3.44 9.18 10.97
N LEU A 98 2.99 8.07 11.58
CA LEU A 98 3.91 7.05 12.11
C LEU A 98 4.65 6.30 10.99
N ILE A 99 3.95 5.92 9.91
CA ILE A 99 4.58 5.29 8.75
C ILE A 99 5.58 6.27 8.09
N ASP A 100 5.23 7.56 8.00
CA ASP A 100 6.11 8.60 7.46
C ASP A 100 7.40 8.74 8.27
N LYS A 101 7.31 8.75 9.60
CA LYS A 101 8.48 8.73 10.48
C LYS A 101 9.34 7.49 10.26
N LEU A 102 8.73 6.28 10.24
CA LEU A 102 9.45 5.02 10.03
C LEU A 102 10.18 4.99 8.69
N VAL A 103 9.51 5.38 7.60
CA VAL A 103 10.10 5.38 6.26
C VAL A 103 11.20 6.44 6.14
N SER A 104 11.05 7.60 6.79
CA SER A 104 12.10 8.63 6.84
C SER A 104 13.40 8.07 7.44
N VAL A 105 13.32 7.35 8.57
CA VAL A 105 14.49 6.70 9.17
C VAL A 105 15.07 5.62 8.25
N CYS A 106 14.21 4.81 7.62
CA CYS A 106 14.66 3.77 6.70
C CYS A 106 15.37 4.36 5.47
N ALA A 107 14.84 5.43 4.88
CA ALA A 107 15.36 6.06 3.68
C ALA A 107 16.83 6.49 3.84
N GLY A 108 17.20 7.02 5.01
CA GLY A 108 18.58 7.39 5.33
C GLY A 108 19.59 6.22 5.29
N ARG A 109 19.11 4.97 5.34
CA ARG A 109 19.96 3.75 5.32
C ARG A 109 19.78 2.88 4.08
N LEU A 110 18.72 3.07 3.30
CA LEU A 110 18.42 2.25 2.12
C LEU A 110 19.16 2.70 0.84
N GLY A 111 20.16 3.58 0.98
CA GLY A 111 21.09 3.97 -0.09
C GLY A 111 20.49 4.97 -1.07
N ASN A 112 20.80 6.26 -0.86
CA ASN A 112 20.58 7.42 -1.74
C ASN A 112 19.19 7.63 -2.38
N LYS A 113 18.17 6.85 -2.05
CA LYS A 113 16.80 7.12 -2.46
C LYS A 113 16.30 8.35 -1.72
N ALA A 114 16.15 9.45 -2.45
CA ALA A 114 15.56 10.68 -1.92
C ALA A 114 14.04 10.49 -1.79
N ILE A 115 13.61 9.75 -0.78
CA ILE A 115 12.18 9.57 -0.50
C ILE A 115 11.65 10.87 0.11
N ARG A 116 10.89 11.64 -0.67
CA ARG A 116 10.41 12.99 -0.29
C ARG A 116 8.89 13.13 -0.26
N GLU A 117 8.20 12.30 -1.04
CA GLU A 117 6.73 12.33 -1.12
C GLU A 117 6.18 10.89 -1.06
N ARG A 118 4.91 10.78 -0.65
CA ARG A 118 4.13 9.55 -0.77
C ARG A 118 2.75 9.85 -1.36
N SER A 119 2.05 8.81 -1.77
CA SER A 119 0.67 8.93 -2.23
C SER A 119 -0.27 9.32 -1.08
N LYS A 120 -1.49 9.73 -1.45
CA LYS A 120 -2.64 9.58 -0.54
C LYS A 120 -2.78 8.12 -0.12
N ALA A 121 -3.42 7.88 1.02
CA ALA A 121 -3.71 6.53 1.48
C ALA A 121 -4.85 5.93 0.65
N MET A 122 -4.61 4.77 0.06
CA MET A 122 -5.63 3.96 -0.59
C MET A 122 -6.22 3.00 0.45
N VAL A 123 -7.38 3.35 0.99
CA VAL A 123 -8.20 2.45 1.81
C VAL A 123 -8.87 1.45 0.87
N ALA A 124 -8.72 0.16 1.13
CA ALA A 124 -9.27 -0.91 0.30
C ALA A 124 -10.11 -1.89 1.12
N CYS A 125 -11.20 -2.35 0.50
CA CYS A 125 -12.09 -3.38 1.01
C CYS A 125 -12.27 -4.46 -0.06
N TYR A 126 -11.85 -5.69 0.24
CA TYR A 126 -12.25 -6.88 -0.52
C TYR A 126 -13.48 -7.46 0.16
N PRO A 127 -14.68 -7.41 -0.46
CA PRO A 127 -15.95 -7.66 0.22
C PRO A 127 -16.26 -9.17 0.46
N GLY A 128 -15.25 -10.05 0.36
CA GLY A 128 -15.46 -11.50 0.37
C GLY A 128 -15.83 -12.07 -1.00
N ASN A 129 -16.56 -13.19 -1.02
CA ASN A 129 -17.06 -13.86 -2.23
C ASN A 129 -15.97 -14.22 -3.26
N GLY A 130 -14.76 -14.53 -2.79
CA GLY A 130 -13.62 -14.88 -3.64
C GLY A 130 -12.94 -13.67 -4.29
N ALA A 131 -13.28 -12.44 -3.89
CA ALA A 131 -12.60 -11.25 -4.38
C ALA A 131 -11.10 -11.31 -4.06
N GLY A 132 -10.26 -11.04 -5.06
CA GLY A 132 -8.80 -11.03 -4.95
C GLY A 132 -8.19 -10.00 -5.89
N TYR A 133 -6.87 -10.07 -6.05
CA TYR A 133 -6.12 -9.26 -7.01
C TYR A 133 -5.07 -10.16 -7.64
N VAL A 134 -5.18 -10.37 -8.95
CA VAL A 134 -4.23 -11.16 -9.74
C VAL A 134 -2.78 -10.69 -9.55
N LYS A 135 -1.84 -11.60 -9.82
CA LYS A 135 -0.42 -11.34 -9.74
C LYS A 135 -0.02 -10.11 -10.56
N HIS A 136 0.64 -9.16 -9.93
CA HIS A 136 1.10 -7.91 -10.54
C HIS A 136 2.39 -7.41 -9.87
N VAL A 137 2.96 -6.36 -10.45
CA VAL A 137 4.03 -5.55 -9.88
C VAL A 137 3.47 -4.16 -9.67
N ASP A 138 3.74 -3.55 -8.52
CA ASP A 138 3.22 -2.22 -8.22
C ASP A 138 3.79 -1.20 -9.21
N ASN A 139 5.11 -1.15 -9.35
CA ASN A 139 5.83 -0.25 -10.24
C ASN A 139 6.59 -1.00 -11.36
N PRO A 140 5.91 -1.45 -12.43
CA PRO A 140 6.54 -2.22 -13.50
C PRO A 140 7.36 -1.36 -14.48
N ASN A 141 7.08 -0.05 -14.55
CA ASN A 141 7.54 0.85 -15.61
C ASN A 141 8.28 2.10 -15.08
N GLY A 142 8.64 2.09 -13.80
CA GLY A 142 9.37 3.17 -13.14
C GLY A 142 8.55 4.45 -12.98
N ASP A 143 7.38 4.43 -12.35
CA ASP A 143 6.55 5.62 -12.11
C ASP A 143 6.94 6.45 -10.86
N GLY A 144 8.04 6.05 -10.22
CA GLY A 144 8.61 6.64 -9.02
C GLY A 144 8.33 5.85 -7.73
N ARG A 145 7.33 4.96 -7.70
CA ARG A 145 7.00 4.21 -6.47
C ARG A 145 8.13 3.25 -6.14
N CYS A 146 8.74 3.42 -4.97
CA CYS A 146 9.89 2.63 -4.57
C CYS A 146 9.60 1.70 -3.38
N ILE A 147 8.78 2.12 -2.42
CA ILE A 147 8.37 1.32 -1.26
C ILE A 147 6.85 1.32 -1.16
N THR A 148 6.27 0.13 -1.09
CA THR A 148 4.86 -0.07 -0.78
C THR A 148 4.72 -0.39 0.70
N CYS A 149 3.87 0.36 1.40
CA CYS A 149 3.49 0.08 2.78
C CYS A 149 2.00 -0.30 2.85
N ILE A 150 1.67 -1.42 3.49
CA ILE A 150 0.29 -1.89 3.68
C ILE A 150 0.02 -2.12 5.17
N TYR A 151 -0.97 -1.43 5.71
CA TYR A 151 -1.47 -1.65 7.07
C TYR A 151 -2.77 -2.47 7.03
N TYR A 152 -2.81 -3.57 7.78
CA TYR A 152 -3.93 -4.52 7.81
C TYR A 152 -4.80 -4.35 9.06
N LEU A 153 -6.09 -4.62 8.92
CA LEU A 153 -7.13 -4.20 9.86
C LEU A 153 -8.07 -5.35 10.28
N ASN A 154 -7.70 -6.61 10.03
CA ASN A 154 -8.64 -7.72 10.09
C ASN A 154 -8.49 -8.53 11.38
N LYS A 155 -9.37 -8.24 12.36
CA LYS A 155 -9.39 -8.96 13.65
C LYS A 155 -9.74 -10.43 13.46
N ASN A 156 -9.11 -11.29 14.26
CA ASN A 156 -9.38 -12.74 14.31
C ASN A 156 -9.32 -13.43 12.94
N TRP A 157 -8.38 -13.01 12.08
CA TRP A 157 -8.30 -13.52 10.71
C TRP A 157 -7.75 -14.94 10.64
N ASN A 158 -8.59 -15.91 10.27
CA ASN A 158 -8.18 -17.27 9.95
C ASN A 158 -7.97 -17.43 8.45
N ALA A 159 -6.72 -17.48 7.99
CA ALA A 159 -6.41 -17.60 6.56
C ALA A 159 -6.89 -18.91 5.91
N LYS A 160 -7.11 -19.99 6.69
CA LYS A 160 -7.64 -21.25 6.14
C LYS A 160 -9.12 -21.14 5.78
N GLU A 161 -9.87 -20.36 6.56
CA GLU A 161 -11.32 -20.17 6.38
C GLU A 161 -11.60 -18.94 5.51
N HIS A 162 -10.92 -17.84 5.78
CA HIS A 162 -11.20 -16.55 5.13
C HIS A 162 -10.36 -16.28 3.88
N GLY A 163 -9.31 -17.06 3.61
CA GLY A 163 -8.38 -16.81 2.50
C GLY A 163 -7.67 -15.46 2.62
N GLY A 164 -7.62 -14.70 1.52
CA GLY A 164 -7.18 -13.30 1.48
C GLY A 164 -5.68 -13.06 1.76
N VAL A 165 -4.86 -14.11 1.67
CA VAL A 165 -3.41 -14.04 1.85
C VAL A 165 -2.78 -13.19 0.73
N LEU A 166 -1.87 -12.29 1.09
CA LEU A 166 -0.99 -11.65 0.13
C LEU A 166 0.19 -12.60 -0.12
N ARG A 167 0.33 -13.10 -1.34
CA ARG A 167 1.47 -13.92 -1.74
C ARG A 167 2.46 -13.08 -2.55
N ILE A 168 3.69 -12.99 -2.06
CA ILE A 168 4.81 -12.32 -2.74
C ILE A 168 5.71 -13.40 -3.35
N PHE A 169 6.21 -13.13 -4.56
CA PHE A 169 7.12 -13.98 -5.32
C PHE A 169 8.47 -13.27 -5.51
N PRO A 170 9.34 -13.16 -4.49
CA PRO A 170 10.57 -12.38 -4.60
C PRO A 170 11.44 -12.83 -5.76
N GLU A 171 11.85 -11.90 -6.62
CA GLU A 171 12.63 -12.20 -7.81
C GLU A 171 13.98 -12.85 -7.46
N GLY A 172 14.34 -13.90 -8.20
CA GLY A 172 15.58 -14.66 -7.97
C GLY A 172 15.60 -15.48 -6.68
N LYS A 173 14.48 -15.62 -5.97
CA LYS A 173 14.36 -16.49 -4.79
C LYS A 173 13.55 -17.75 -5.13
N SER A 174 13.92 -18.86 -4.50
CA SER A 174 13.21 -20.15 -4.67
C SER A 174 11.94 -20.27 -3.83
N TYR A 175 11.73 -19.34 -2.89
CA TYR A 175 10.58 -19.34 -1.99
C TYR A 175 9.52 -18.32 -2.43
N VAL A 176 8.29 -18.56 -1.99
CA VAL A 176 7.20 -17.59 -1.98
C VAL A 176 6.93 -17.16 -0.54
N ALA A 177 6.49 -15.93 -0.32
CA ALA A 177 6.17 -15.40 1.00
C ALA A 177 4.66 -15.16 1.11
N ASP A 178 4.01 -15.89 2.03
CA ASP A 178 2.58 -15.77 2.31
C ASP A 178 2.35 -14.89 3.54
N ILE A 179 1.82 -13.69 3.33
CA ILE A 179 1.52 -12.70 4.37
C ILE A 179 0.03 -12.70 4.68
N LYS A 180 -0.30 -13.14 5.89
CA LYS A 180 -1.67 -13.05 6.42
C LYS A 180 -2.03 -11.58 6.68
N PRO A 181 -3.23 -11.12 6.33
CA PRO A 181 -3.66 -9.73 6.51
C PRO A 181 -4.15 -9.48 7.94
N LEU A 182 -3.32 -9.77 8.94
CA LEU A 182 -3.68 -9.72 10.36
C LEU A 182 -3.93 -8.28 10.83
N PHE A 183 -4.84 -8.10 11.79
CA PHE A 183 -5.03 -6.81 12.46
C PHE A 183 -3.71 -6.26 13.02
N ASP A 184 -3.51 -4.95 12.86
CA ASP A 184 -2.35 -4.20 13.35
C ASP A 184 -1.00 -4.69 12.82
N ARG A 185 -1.01 -5.25 11.61
CA ARG A 185 0.21 -5.59 10.85
C ARG A 185 0.52 -4.51 9.83
N LEU A 186 1.73 -3.97 9.89
CA LEU A 186 2.32 -3.13 8.84
C LEU A 186 3.32 -3.95 8.01
N LEU A 187 3.11 -4.00 6.70
CA LEU A 187 3.99 -4.63 5.73
C LEU A 187 4.70 -3.57 4.89
N PHE A 188 5.97 -3.81 4.58
CA PHE A 188 6.82 -3.05 3.67
C PHE A 188 7.35 -3.99 2.60
N PHE A 189 7.40 -3.55 1.34
CA PHE A 189 8.14 -4.24 0.29
C PHE A 189 8.54 -3.28 -0.84
N TRP A 190 9.58 -3.63 -1.60
CA TRP A 190 9.96 -2.87 -2.79
C TRP A 190 8.85 -2.91 -3.84
N SER A 191 8.42 -1.75 -4.33
CA SER A 191 7.30 -1.65 -5.29
C SER A 191 7.63 -2.15 -6.70
N ASP A 192 8.92 -2.25 -7.04
CA ASP A 192 9.35 -2.63 -8.39
C ASP A 192 9.31 -4.15 -8.64
N ARG A 193 9.91 -4.57 -9.76
CA ARG A 193 9.90 -5.96 -10.25
C ARG A 193 10.54 -6.98 -9.30
N ARG A 194 11.20 -6.54 -8.22
CA ARG A 194 11.72 -7.43 -7.17
C ARG A 194 10.62 -8.16 -6.42
N ASN A 195 9.39 -7.63 -6.35
CA ASN A 195 8.27 -8.23 -5.61
C ASN A 195 6.96 -8.31 -6.41
N PRO A 196 6.86 -9.15 -7.45
CA PRO A 196 5.57 -9.56 -7.98
C PRO A 196 4.72 -10.19 -6.88
N HIS A 197 3.44 -9.83 -6.79
CA HIS A 197 2.57 -10.29 -5.71
C HIS A 197 1.11 -10.36 -6.14
N GLU A 198 0.33 -11.18 -5.44
CA GLU A 198 -1.11 -11.36 -5.65
C GLU A 198 -1.85 -11.37 -4.31
N VAL A 199 -3.12 -10.94 -4.33
CA VAL A 199 -4.05 -11.15 -3.22
C VAL A 199 -4.92 -12.35 -3.57
N GLN A 200 -4.73 -13.45 -2.85
CA GLN A 200 -5.54 -14.64 -3.01
C GLN A 200 -7.03 -14.35 -2.71
N PRO A 201 -7.96 -15.15 -3.26
CA PRO A 201 -9.38 -15.01 -3.01
C PRO A 201 -9.70 -14.85 -1.51
N SER A 202 -10.43 -13.79 -1.18
CA SER A 202 -10.93 -13.50 0.17
C SER A 202 -12.39 -13.95 0.26
N TYR A 203 -12.72 -14.71 1.30
CA TYR A 203 -14.08 -15.20 1.57
C TYR A 203 -14.75 -14.48 2.76
N SER A 204 -14.02 -13.57 3.40
CA SER A 204 -14.54 -12.62 4.38
C SER A 204 -14.15 -11.20 3.99
N THR A 205 -14.78 -10.20 4.60
CA THR A 205 -14.46 -8.79 4.37
C THR A 205 -13.05 -8.50 4.84
N ARG A 206 -12.17 -8.10 3.92
CA ARG A 206 -10.76 -7.83 4.15
C ARG A 206 -10.45 -6.36 3.89
N TYR A 207 -10.05 -5.64 4.94
CA TYR A 207 -9.60 -4.26 4.89
C TYR A 207 -8.08 -4.14 4.90
N ALA A 208 -7.59 -3.13 4.18
CA ALA A 208 -6.20 -2.70 4.21
C ALA A 208 -6.09 -1.22 3.85
N ILE A 209 -5.04 -0.56 4.33
CA ILE A 209 -4.66 0.80 3.92
C ILE A 209 -3.28 0.73 3.27
N THR A 210 -3.16 1.20 2.03
CA THR A 210 -1.90 1.19 1.28
C THR A 210 -1.40 2.61 1.03
N VAL A 211 -0.11 2.83 1.21
CA VAL A 211 0.60 4.03 0.74
C VAL A 211 1.85 3.64 -0.05
N TRP A 212 2.18 4.42 -1.06
CA TRP A 212 3.41 4.26 -1.84
C TRP A 212 4.31 5.47 -1.64
N TYR A 213 5.56 5.21 -1.28
CA TYR A 213 6.61 6.20 -1.16
C TYR A 213 7.37 6.32 -2.48
N PHE A 214 7.70 7.54 -2.85
CA PHE A 214 8.31 7.85 -4.13
C PHE A 214 9.79 8.17 -3.99
N ASP A 215 10.61 7.56 -4.86
CA ASP A 215 11.96 8.05 -5.13
C ASP A 215 11.87 9.35 -5.93
N ALA A 216 12.49 10.43 -5.45
CA ALA A 216 12.33 11.75 -6.05
C ALA A 216 12.87 11.84 -7.49
N GLU A 217 13.96 11.15 -7.81
CA GLU A 217 14.58 11.21 -9.14
C GLU A 217 13.73 10.45 -10.16
N GLU A 218 13.41 9.18 -9.86
CA GLU A 218 12.56 8.35 -10.73
C GLU A 218 11.17 8.98 -10.91
N ARG A 219 10.62 9.60 -9.86
CA ARG A 219 9.34 10.30 -9.91
C ARG A 219 9.40 11.55 -10.79
N ALA A 220 10.48 12.33 -10.72
CA ALA A 220 10.68 13.49 -11.59
C ALA A 220 10.77 13.07 -13.07
N GLU A 221 11.49 11.99 -13.35
CA GLU A 221 11.59 11.39 -14.68
C GLU A 221 10.25 10.87 -15.20
N ALA A 222 9.46 10.19 -14.36
CA ALA A 222 8.13 9.74 -14.72
C ALA A 222 7.21 10.92 -15.07
N LYS A 223 7.25 12.01 -14.28
CA LYS A 223 6.51 13.24 -14.58
C LYS A 223 6.99 13.93 -15.87
N ARG A 224 8.28 13.84 -16.23
CA ARG A 224 8.79 14.33 -17.53
C ARG A 224 8.25 13.48 -18.69
N ARG A 225 8.45 12.16 -18.64
CA ARG A 225 7.95 11.21 -19.66
C ARG A 225 6.45 11.37 -19.93
N PHE A 226 5.64 11.53 -18.89
CA PHE A 226 4.20 11.73 -19.04
C PHE A 226 3.87 13.05 -19.75
N ARG A 227 4.55 14.15 -19.41
CA ARG A 227 4.36 15.44 -20.09
C ARG A 227 4.71 15.35 -21.57
N ASP A 228 5.84 14.74 -21.90
CA ASP A 228 6.31 14.59 -23.28
C ASP A 228 5.33 13.75 -24.13
N LEU A 229 4.82 12.64 -23.56
CA LEU A 229 3.78 11.83 -24.18
C LEU A 229 2.52 12.66 -24.45
N THR A 230 1.99 13.39 -23.46
CA THR A 230 0.79 14.20 -23.64
C THR A 230 0.96 15.33 -24.65
N ALA A 231 2.13 15.96 -24.70
CA ALA A 231 2.45 17.02 -25.65
C ALA A 231 2.51 16.49 -27.10
N SER A 232 3.11 15.31 -27.31
CA SER A 232 3.21 14.68 -28.64
C SER A 232 1.84 14.26 -29.21
N THR A 233 0.92 13.76 -28.37
CA THR A 233 -0.47 13.47 -28.78
C THR A 233 -1.29 14.73 -29.09
N GLY A 234 -0.95 15.88 -28.47
CA GLY A 234 -1.62 17.15 -28.75
C GLY A 234 -1.27 17.76 -30.11
N GLN A 235 -0.05 17.54 -30.63
CA GLN A 235 0.39 18.07 -31.92
C GLN A 235 -0.11 17.24 -33.13
N GLN A 236 -0.41 15.95 -32.96
CA GLN A 236 -1.01 15.13 -34.01
C GLN A 236 -2.52 15.40 -34.21
N GLY A 237 -3.20 16.00 -33.22
CA GLY A 237 -4.61 16.38 -33.33
C GLY A 237 -4.87 17.75 -33.99
N SER A 238 -3.84 18.59 -34.16
CA SER A 238 -3.97 19.95 -34.71
C SER A 238 -3.52 20.09 -36.15
N SER A 239 -3.12 18.99 -36.80
CA SER A 239 -2.63 18.96 -38.20
C SER A 239 -3.63 18.33 -39.18
N SER A 240 -4.90 18.18 -38.76
CA SER A 240 -6.00 17.60 -39.54
C SER A 240 -7.21 18.53 -39.67
N SER A 241 -6.98 19.83 -39.91
CA SER A 241 -8.01 20.82 -40.23
C SER A 241 -7.63 21.62 -41.46
#